data_AF-A0A348VVL6-F1
#
_entry.id   AF-A0A348VVL6-F1
#
_cell.length_a   1.000
_cell.length_b   1.000
_cell.length_c   1.000
_cell.angle_alpha   90.00
_cell.angle_beta   90.00
_cell.angle_gamma   90.00
#
_symmetry.space_group_name_H-M   'P 1'
#
loop_
_entity.id
_entity.type
_entity.pdbx_description
1 polymer ?
#
loop_
_entity_poly.entity_id
_entity_poly.type
_entity_poly.pdbx_seq_one_letter_code
_entity_poly.pdbx_strand_id
1 'polypeptide(L)' 'MKLPQIYEGEWIQPVHRGFKAACCGCGLVHRVDFKVVNGAVWFRESIDARSTAAVRREARKAKNNKAHGPKGAP' A
#
# COMPACT_ATOMS: atom_id res chain seq x y z
N MET A 1 1.24 -0.20 10.72
CA MET A 1 0.81 0.93 9.86
C MET A 1 -0.12 0.36 8.81
N LYS A 2 -1.38 0.83 8.76
CA LYS A 2 -2.37 0.38 7.76
C LYS A 2 -2.15 1.22 6.50
N LEU A 3 -1.75 0.58 5.40
CA LEU A 3 -1.62 1.26 4.11
C LEU A 3 -2.99 1.30 3.44
N PRO A 4 -3.35 2.40 2.76
CA PRO A 4 -4.57 2.45 1.98
C PRO A 4 -4.44 1.46 0.82
N GLN A 5 -5.41 0.56 0.72
CA GLN A 5 -5.63 -0.25 -0.46
C GLN A 5 -6.54 0.56 -1.38
N ILE A 6 -6.07 0.86 -2.58
CA ILE A 6 -6.82 1.68 -3.54
C ILE A 6 -7.62 0.75 -4.44
N TYR A 7 -8.92 1.02 -4.59
CA TYR A 7 -9.82 0.24 -5.43
C TYR A 7 -10.11 0.93 -6.76
N GLU A 8 -10.66 0.18 -7.71
CA GLU A 8 -11.03 0.71 -9.02
C GLU A 8 -12.07 1.83 -8.89
N GLY A 9 -11.84 2.94 -9.59
CA GLY A 9 -12.71 4.12 -9.57
C GLY A 9 -12.54 5.07 -8.38
N GLU A 10 -11.62 4.79 -7.45
CA GLU A 10 -11.42 5.62 -6.25
C GLU A 10 -10.53 6.84 -6.53
N TRP A 11 -11.07 8.04 -6.25
CA TRP A 11 -10.26 9.26 -6.24
C TRP A 11 -9.39 9.33 -5.00
N ILE A 12 -8.10 9.60 -5.18
CA ILE A 12 -7.14 9.75 -4.10
C ILE A 12 -6.46 11.12 -4.19
N GLN A 13 -6.19 11.73 -3.03
CA GLN A 13 -5.32 12.90 -2.95
C GLN A 13 -3.96 12.47 -2.41
N PRO A 14 -2.93 12.32 -3.27
CA PRO A 14 -1.61 11.94 -2.81
C PRO A 14 -0.93 13.07 -2.03
N VAL A 15 0.00 12.71 -1.15
CA VAL A 15 0.98 13.65 -0.58
C VAL A 15 2.13 13.85 -1.56
N HIS A 16 2.72 15.05 -1.59
CA HIS A 16 3.79 15.39 -2.56
C HIS A 16 4.96 14.39 -2.56
N ARG A 17 5.30 13.83 -1.39
CA ARG A 17 6.38 12.84 -1.24
C ARG A 17 5.97 11.69 -0.35
N GLY A 18 6.34 10.48 -0.76
CA GLY A 18 6.20 9.27 0.03
C GLY A 18 4.77 8.74 0.10
N PHE A 19 3.89 9.11 -0.84
CA PHE A 19 2.58 8.49 -0.94
C PHE A 19 2.78 6.98 -1.18
N LYS A 20 2.13 6.15 -0.36
CA LYS A 20 2.23 4.69 -0.45
C LYS A 20 0.87 4.10 -0.76
N ALA A 21 0.78 3.34 -1.84
CA ALA A 21 -0.41 2.61 -2.23
C ALA A 21 -0.10 1.12 -2.36
N ALA A 22 -0.91 0.27 -1.72
CA ALA A 22 -0.87 -1.16 -1.95
C ALA A 22 -1.71 -1.48 -3.20
N CYS A 23 -1.06 -1.94 -4.26
CA CYS A 23 -1.75 -2.30 -5.50
C CYS A 23 -2.33 -3.71 -5.40
N CYS A 24 -3.64 -3.83 -5.64
CA CYS A 24 -4.35 -5.11 -5.61
C CYS A 24 -3.96 -6.05 -6.77
N GLY A 25 -3.58 -5.50 -7.93
CA GLY A 25 -3.21 -6.27 -9.11
C GLY A 25 -1.80 -6.87 -9.02
N CYS A 26 -0.77 -6.05 -8.77
CA CYS A 26 0.62 -6.54 -8.72
C CYS A 26 1.01 -7.09 -7.33
N GLY A 27 0.23 -6.79 -6.29
CA GLY A 27 0.52 -7.23 -4.92
C GLY A 27 1.78 -6.60 -4.30
N LEU A 28 2.20 -5.44 -4.80
CA LEU A 28 3.31 -4.64 -4.32
C LEU A 28 2.82 -3.33 -3.70
N VAL A 29 3.65 -2.74 -2.83
CA VAL A 29 3.46 -1.38 -2.35
C VAL A 29 4.26 -0.43 -3.23
N HIS A 30 3.56 0.46 -3.93
CA HIS A 30 4.14 1.53 -4.71
C HIS A 30 4.37 2.73 -3.80
N ARG A 31 5.57 3.33 -3.89
CA ARG A 31 5.87 4.65 -3.37
C ARG A 31 5.86 5.63 -4.54
N VAL A 32 4.97 6.60 -4.48
CA VAL A 32 4.77 7.63 -5.48
C VAL A 32 5.14 8.98 -4.86
N ASP A 33 5.98 9.72 -5.56
CA ASP A 33 6.15 11.14 -5.35
C ASP A 33 5.54 11.86 -6.57
N PHE A 34 4.95 13.02 -6.35
CA PHE A 34 4.51 13.87 -7.45
C PHE A 34 4.93 15.32 -7.24
N LYS A 35 5.07 16.05 -8.34
CA LYS A 35 5.30 17.48 -8.34
C LYS A 35 4.60 18.11 -9.53
N VAL A 36 4.27 19.39 -9.41
CA VAL A 36 3.76 20.21 -10.52
C VAL A 36 4.89 21.10 -11.01
N VAL A 37 5.19 21.04 -12.30
CA VAL A 37 6.21 21.87 -12.96
C VAL A 37 5.60 22.44 -14.23
N ASN A 38 5.53 23.77 -14.33
CA ASN A 38 4.95 24.48 -15.48
C ASN A 38 3.53 23.99 -15.83
N GLY A 39 2.69 23.77 -14.81
CA GLY A 39 1.31 23.28 -14.99
C GLY A 39 1.19 21.78 -15.32
N ALA A 40 2.30 21.07 -15.54
CA ALA A 40 2.31 19.64 -15.78
C ALA A 40 2.57 18.86 -14.49
N VAL A 41 1.85 17.75 -14.31
CA VAL A 41 2.10 16.80 -13.20
C VAL A 41 3.19 15.83 -13.61
N TRP A 42 4.19 15.68 -12.75
CA TRP A 42 5.27 14.71 -12.89
C TRP A 42 5.18 13.70 -11.77
N PHE A 43 5.23 12.42 -12.12
CA PHE A 43 5.26 11.32 -11.17
C PHE A 43 6.64 10.68 -11.11
N ARG A 44 7.03 10.24 -9.91
CA ARG A 44 8.16 9.36 -9.69
C ARG A 44 7.68 8.16 -8.89
N GLU A 45 7.70 6.99 -9.52
CA GLU A 45 7.28 5.75 -8.89
C GLU A 45 8.47 4.86 -8.54
N SER A 46 8.33 4.14 -7.43
CA SER A 46 9.27 3.12 -6.98
C SER A 46 8.55 2.06 -6.17
N ILE A 47 9.13 0.87 -6.06
CA ILE A 47 8.58 -0.20 -5.22
C ILE A 47 9.17 -0.07 -3.81
N ASP A 48 8.30 -0.12 -2.80
CA ASP A 48 8.70 -0.20 -1.39
C ASP A 48 8.65 -1.67 -0.94
N ALA A 49 9.78 -2.38 -1.13
CA ALA A 49 9.89 -3.80 -0.80
C ALA A 49 9.66 -4.09 0.69
N ARG A 50 10.09 -3.18 1.58
CA ARG A 50 9.91 -3.31 3.03
C ARG A 50 8.43 -3.27 3.39
N SER A 51 7.71 -2.29 2.85
CA SER A 51 6.27 -2.13 3.08
C SER A 51 5.47 -3.27 2.45
N THR A 52 5.90 -3.75 1.27
CA THR A 52 5.35 -4.95 0.62
C THR A 52 5.45 -6.17 1.53
N ALA A 53 6.63 -6.44 2.10
CA ALA A 53 6.83 -7.55 3.01
C ALA A 53 5.94 -7.42 4.27
N ALA A 54 5.79 -6.22 4.82
CA ALA A 54 4.92 -5.96 5.96
C ALA A 54 3.44 -6.26 5.63
N VAL A 55 2.92 -5.73 4.52
CA VAL A 55 1.53 -5.99 4.09
C VAL A 55 1.27 -7.48 3.89
N ARG A 56 2.20 -8.20 3.25
CA ARG A 56 2.08 -9.65 3.03
C ARG A 56 2.04 -10.43 4.35
N ARG A 57 2.85 -10.05 5.34
CA ARG A 57 2.84 -10.68 6.66
C ARG A 57 1.50 -10.48 7.38
N GLU A 58 0.97 -9.26 7.37
CA GLU A 58 -0.34 -8.98 7.98
C GLU A 58 -1.47 -9.73 7.29
N ALA A 59 -1.47 -9.78 5.94
CA ALA A 59 -2.44 -10.55 5.18
C ALA A 59 -2.38 -12.05 5.51
N ARG A 60 -1.17 -12.63 5.65
CA ARG A 60 -0.99 -14.03 6.05
C ARG A 60 -1.48 -14.27 7.48
N LYS A 61 -1.18 -13.36 8.41
CA LYS A 61 -1.66 -13.44 9.80
C LYS A 61 -3.19 -13.41 9.86
N ALA A 62 -3.83 -12.50 9.12
CA ALA A 62 -5.28 -12.42 9.04
C ALA A 62 -5.91 -13.71 8.48
N LYS A 63 -5.33 -14.29 7.41
CA LYS A 63 -5.78 -15.57 6.85
C LYS A 63 -5.64 -16.72 7.86
N ASN A 64 -4.49 -16.81 8.53
CA ASN A 64 -4.24 -17.84 9.53
C ASN A 64 -5.23 -17.73 10.70
N ASN A 65 -5.49 -16.53 11.19
CA ASN A 65 -6.44 -16.28 12.28
C ASN A 65 -7.88 -16.67 11.88
N LYS A 66 -8.29 -16.40 10.63
CA LYS A 66 -9.60 -16.85 10.13
C LYS A 66 -9.71 -18.38 10.08
N ALA A 67 -8.64 -19.07 9.73
CA ALA A 67 -8.65 -20.52 9.56
C ALA A 67 -8.49 -21.30 10.87
N HIS A 68 -7.74 -20.78 11.85
CA HIS A 68 -7.36 -21.53 13.06
C HIS A 68 -7.68 -20.79 14.38
N GLY A 69 -8.38 -19.65 14.31
CA GLY A 69 -8.57 -18.76 15.47
C GLY A 69 -7.32 -17.91 15.77
N PRO A 70 -7.47 -16.82 16.54
CA PRO A 70 -6.34 -15.98 16.93
C PRO A 70 -5.38 -16.75 17.85
N LYS A 71 -4.11 -16.90 17.42
CA LYS A 71 -3.08 -17.54 18.25
C LYS A 71 -2.64 -16.59 19.37
N GLY A 72 -2.90 -16.98 20.62
CA GLY A 72 -2.40 -16.29 21.82
C GLY A 72 -3.32 -15.20 22.39
N ALA A 73 -4.64 -15.37 22.35
CA ALA A 73 -5.50 -14.64 23.27
C ALA A 73 -5.16 -15.08 24.71
N PRO A 74 -5.01 -14.14 25.68
CA PRO A 74 -4.82 -14.50 27.08
C PRO A 74 -6.00 -15.31 27.62
#